data_AF-A0A267F5R8-F1
#
_entry.id   AF-A0A267F5R8-F1
#
_cell.length_a   1.000
_cell.length_b   1.000
_cell.length_c   1.000
_cell.angle_alpha   90.00
_cell.angle_beta   90.00
_cell.angle_gamma   90.00
#
_symmetry.space_group_name_H-M   'P 1'
#
loop_
_entity.id
_entity.type
_entity.pdbx_description
1 polymer ?
#
loop_
_entity_poly.entity_id
_entity_poly.type
_entity_poly.pdbx_seq_one_letter_code
_entity_poly.pdbx_strand_id
1 'polypeptide(L)'
;MSTHRRVLIAIDGSENSFMALSYYAQTAHRESDQLIFAYAAEPPSLLRGTGASLLAETEAYAGMMREAVERGKELGQRIRSRCQRLGLHNATKFVEKLSSQAGPVIVDVAKDESVDLILLGSRGHGTLRRTILGSVSDYVLHHAHLPTIVVPFSEGSRKSSTASRKSSTASRKSSTASRH
;
A
#
# COMPACT_ATOMS: atom_id res chain seq x y z
N MET A 1 27.98 -5.57 -9.20
CA MET A 1 26.96 -4.63 -8.66
C MET A 1 25.65 -4.93 -9.38
N SER A 2 24.53 -5.02 -8.66
CA SER A 2 23.22 -5.29 -9.27
C SER A 2 22.93 -4.26 -10.36
N THR A 3 22.60 -4.71 -11.57
CA THR A 3 22.26 -3.85 -12.72
C THR A 3 20.86 -3.24 -12.63
N HIS A 4 20.09 -3.64 -11.61
CA HIS A 4 18.70 -3.28 -11.42
C HIS A 4 18.54 -2.41 -10.18
N ARG A 5 17.84 -1.29 -10.33
CA ARG A 5 17.42 -0.44 -9.21
C ARG A 5 16.32 -1.17 -8.43
N ARG A 6 16.47 -1.28 -7.12
CA ARG A 6 15.52 -1.95 -6.22
C ARG A 6 14.64 -0.87 -5.57
N VAL A 7 13.35 -0.94 -5.82
CA VAL A 7 12.38 0.06 -5.35
C VAL A 7 11.48 -0.55 -4.30
N LEU A 8 11.54 -0.02 -3.08
CA LEU A 8 10.66 -0.39 -1.98
C LEU A 8 9.38 0.43 -2.04
N ILE A 9 8.24 -0.24 -1.96
CA ILE A 9 6.91 0.36 -1.98
C ILE A 9 6.22 0.01 -0.67
N ALA A 10 6.08 0.98 0.22
CA ALA A 10 5.32 0.78 1.45
C ALA A 10 3.83 0.76 1.15
N ILE A 11 3.15 -0.30 1.57
CA ILE A 11 1.74 -0.50 1.27
C ILE A 11 1.00 -1.01 2.50
N ASP A 12 -0.11 -0.36 2.84
CA ASP A 12 -0.97 -0.70 3.98
C ASP A 12 -2.36 -1.18 3.54
N GLY A 13 -2.54 -1.37 2.23
CA GLY A 13 -3.81 -1.76 1.62
C GLY A 13 -4.81 -0.61 1.42
N SER A 14 -4.46 0.62 1.84
CA SER A 14 -5.27 1.81 1.56
C SER A 14 -5.20 2.23 0.09
N GLU A 15 -6.24 2.90 -0.40
CA GLU A 15 -6.21 3.47 -1.77
C GLU A 15 -5.08 4.50 -1.95
N ASN A 16 -4.65 5.18 -0.89
CA ASN A 16 -3.57 6.16 -0.95
C ASN A 16 -2.22 5.49 -1.26
N SER A 17 -1.96 4.34 -0.64
CA SER A 17 -0.76 3.54 -0.95
C SER A 17 -0.77 3.02 -2.40
N PHE A 18 -1.93 2.62 -2.92
CA PHE A 18 -2.08 2.23 -4.33
C PHE A 18 -2.03 3.40 -5.31
N MET A 19 -2.42 4.61 -4.88
CA MET A 19 -2.22 5.83 -5.65
C MET A 19 -0.72 6.15 -5.77
N ALA A 20 0.06 5.97 -4.70
CA ALA A 20 1.51 6.12 -4.75
C ALA A 20 2.14 5.17 -5.77
N LEU A 21 1.75 3.88 -5.75
CA LEU A 21 2.16 2.90 -6.77
C LEU A 21 1.81 3.35 -8.20
N SER A 22 0.59 3.89 -8.38
CA SER A 22 0.14 4.36 -9.71
C SER A 22 0.91 5.58 -10.19
N TYR A 23 1.23 6.50 -9.28
CA TYR A 23 2.05 7.68 -9.57
C TYR A 23 3.45 7.25 -10.00
N TYR A 24 4.08 6.34 -9.25
CA TYR A 24 5.38 5.79 -9.57
C TYR A 24 5.42 5.14 -10.96
N ALA A 25 4.42 4.30 -11.28
CA ALA A 25 4.32 3.65 -12.58
C ALA A 25 4.29 4.65 -13.76
N GLN A 26 3.69 5.82 -13.55
CA GLN A 26 3.54 6.84 -14.59
C GLN A 26 4.73 7.81 -14.70
N THR A 27 5.55 7.94 -13.65
CA THR A 27 6.48 9.08 -13.53
C THR A 27 7.93 8.69 -13.27
N ALA A 28 8.16 7.57 -12.59
CA ALA A 28 9.48 7.24 -12.06
C ALA A 28 9.93 5.81 -12.39
N HIS A 29 9.01 4.94 -12.82
CA HIS A 29 9.29 3.55 -13.17
C HIS A 29 10.24 3.43 -14.36
N ARG A 30 11.15 2.46 -14.27
CA ARG A 30 12.05 1.98 -15.31
C ARG A 30 11.78 0.51 -15.54
N GLU A 31 11.84 0.06 -16.79
CA GLU A 31 11.66 -1.35 -17.14
C GLU A 31 12.67 -2.28 -16.44
N SER A 32 13.79 -1.76 -15.95
CA SER A 32 14.79 -2.54 -15.21
C SER A 32 14.57 -2.56 -13.69
N ASP A 33 13.55 -1.89 -13.15
CA ASP A 33 13.33 -1.82 -11.70
C ASP A 33 12.85 -3.16 -11.12
N GLN A 34 13.39 -3.54 -9.97
CA GLN A 34 12.84 -4.62 -9.15
C GLN A 34 11.94 -4.02 -8.07
N LEU A 35 10.71 -4.52 -7.95
CA LEU A 35 9.73 -3.97 -7.02
C LEU A 35 9.63 -4.83 -5.76
N ILE A 36 9.82 -4.21 -4.61
CA ILE A 36 9.68 -4.84 -3.30
C ILE A 36 8.54 -4.13 -2.59
N PHE A 37 7.55 -4.86 -2.11
CA PHE A 37 6.43 -4.33 -1.36
C PHE A 37 6.62 -4.64 0.12
N ALA A 38 6.62 -3.62 0.98
CA ALA A 38 6.68 -3.77 2.43
C ALA A 38 5.30 -3.52 3.04
N TYR A 39 4.87 -4.46 3.89
CA TYR A 39 3.66 -4.36 4.68
C TYR A 39 3.98 -4.63 6.16
N ALA A 40 3.60 -3.69 7.03
CA ALA A 40 3.61 -3.90 8.47
C ALA A 40 2.23 -4.42 8.89
N ALA A 41 2.13 -5.72 9.11
CA ALA A 41 0.91 -6.34 9.59
C ALA A 41 0.76 -6.04 11.09
N GLU A 42 -0.32 -5.37 11.47
CA GLU A 42 -0.55 -5.08 12.89
C GLU A 42 -0.87 -6.38 13.65
N PRO A 43 -0.18 -6.64 14.78
CA PRO A 43 -0.49 -7.79 15.60
C PRO A 43 -1.90 -7.67 16.18
N PRO A 44 -2.65 -8.78 16.29
CA PRO A 44 -3.90 -8.82 17.04
C PRO A 44 -3.71 -8.23 18.44
N SER A 45 -4.41 -7.13 18.72
CA SER A 45 -4.43 -6.56 20.07
C SER A 45 -5.43 -7.36 20.91
N LEU A 46 -4.92 -8.31 21.69
CA LEU A 46 -5.68 -8.80 22.85
C LEU A 46 -5.86 -7.61 23.80
N LEU A 47 -7.09 -7.36 24.22
CA LEU A 47 -7.41 -6.36 25.24
C LEU A 47 -6.45 -6.52 26.42
N ARG A 48 -5.50 -5.60 26.58
CA ARG A 48 -4.75 -5.45 27.83
C ARG A 48 -5.75 -5.04 28.90
N GLY A 49 -6.15 -5.98 29.76
CA GLY A 49 -6.71 -5.62 31.08
C GLY A 49 -7.91 -6.38 31.62
N THR A 50 -8.42 -7.46 31.02
CA THR A 50 -9.68 -8.09 31.52
C THR A 50 -9.57 -9.50 32.10
N GLY A 51 -8.37 -10.03 32.36
CA GLY A 51 -8.19 -11.25 33.17
C GLY A 51 -9.06 -12.45 32.74
N ALA A 52 -9.32 -12.62 31.44
CA ALA A 52 -10.25 -13.60 30.93
C ALA A 52 -9.49 -14.85 30.44
N SER A 53 -9.44 -15.90 31.28
CA SER A 53 -9.06 -17.29 30.97
C SER A 53 -8.16 -17.54 29.75
N LEU A 54 -6.91 -17.95 30.02
CA LEU A 54 -5.90 -18.39 29.04
C LEU A 54 -6.40 -19.38 27.96
N LEU A 55 -7.48 -20.12 28.21
CA LEU A 55 -8.04 -21.10 27.27
C LEU A 55 -9.07 -20.50 26.30
N ALA A 56 -9.81 -19.45 26.69
CA ALA A 56 -10.66 -18.70 25.75
C ALA A 56 -9.82 -17.72 24.91
N GLU A 57 -8.66 -17.34 25.43
CA GLU A 57 -7.67 -16.51 24.73
C GLU A 57 -7.06 -17.23 23.52
N THR A 58 -6.83 -18.55 23.56
CA THR A 58 -6.12 -19.25 22.47
C THR A 58 -6.93 -19.39 21.19
N GLU A 59 -8.21 -19.75 21.24
CA GLU A 59 -9.05 -19.87 20.04
C GLU A 59 -9.38 -18.50 19.43
N ALA A 60 -9.72 -17.52 20.26
CA ALA A 60 -9.98 -16.16 19.82
C ALA A 60 -8.72 -15.54 19.19
N TYR A 61 -7.56 -15.69 19.85
CA TYR A 61 -6.28 -15.24 19.31
C TYR A 61 -5.90 -15.96 18.03
N ALA A 62 -6.10 -17.28 17.96
CA ALA A 62 -5.88 -18.05 16.74
C ALA A 62 -6.79 -17.56 15.59
N GLY A 63 -8.04 -17.21 15.89
CA GLY A 63 -8.96 -16.58 14.95
C GLY A 63 -8.44 -15.24 14.42
N MET A 64 -8.03 -14.33 15.31
CA MET A 64 -7.47 -13.03 14.91
C MET A 64 -6.16 -13.18 14.12
N MET A 65 -5.32 -14.15 14.47
CA MET A 65 -4.10 -14.47 13.73
C MET A 65 -4.40 -14.99 12.33
N ARG A 66 -5.39 -15.88 12.18
CA ARG A 66 -5.86 -16.34 10.85
C ARG A 66 -6.37 -15.16 10.01
N GLU A 67 -7.14 -14.25 10.61
CA GLU A 67 -7.63 -13.06 9.93
C GLU A 67 -6.49 -12.15 9.48
N ALA A 68 -5.46 -11.94 10.32
CA ALA A 68 -4.28 -11.17 9.95
C ALA A 68 -3.54 -11.78 8.75
N VAL A 69 -3.33 -13.10 8.77
CA VAL A 69 -2.71 -13.85 7.65
C VAL A 69 -3.56 -13.73 6.38
N GLU A 70 -4.89 -13.81 6.49
CA GLU A 70 -5.76 -13.70 5.32
C GLU A 70 -5.76 -12.29 4.73
N ARG A 71 -5.74 -11.24 5.58
CA ARG A 71 -5.55 -9.85 5.12
C ARG A 71 -4.24 -9.67 4.36
N GLY A 72 -3.14 -10.27 4.85
CA GLY A 72 -1.85 -10.26 4.16
C GLY A 72 -1.91 -10.91 2.77
N LYS A 73 -2.56 -12.08 2.65
CA LYS A 73 -2.78 -12.76 1.37
C LYS A 73 -3.65 -11.95 0.40
N GLU A 74 -4.76 -11.42 0.88
CA GLU A 74 -5.65 -10.56 0.09
C GLU A 74 -4.92 -9.31 -0.41
N LEU A 75 -4.10 -8.68 0.44
CA LEU A 75 -3.27 -7.56 0.06
C LEU A 75 -2.25 -7.95 -1.02
N GLY A 76 -1.58 -9.08 -0.88
CA GLY A 76 -0.68 -9.64 -1.90
C GLY A 76 -1.38 -9.87 -3.24
N GLN A 77 -2.62 -10.37 -3.24
CA GLN A 77 -3.43 -10.51 -4.45
C GLN A 77 -3.77 -9.15 -5.08
N ARG A 78 -4.21 -8.17 -4.26
CA ARG A 78 -4.51 -6.80 -4.72
C ARG A 78 -3.29 -6.13 -5.35
N ILE A 79 -2.11 -6.30 -4.76
CA ILE A 79 -0.83 -5.81 -5.30
C ILE A 79 -0.58 -6.40 -6.68
N ARG A 80 -0.66 -7.73 -6.83
CA ARG A 80 -0.46 -8.40 -8.13
C ARG A 80 -1.43 -7.88 -9.18
N SER A 81 -2.73 -7.82 -8.87
CA SER A 81 -3.74 -7.30 -9.80
C SER A 81 -3.54 -5.82 -10.14
N ARG A 82 -3.01 -5.01 -9.21
CA ARG A 82 -2.68 -3.60 -9.50
C ARG A 82 -1.45 -3.49 -10.40
N CYS A 83 -0.41 -4.25 -10.13
CA CYS A 83 0.81 -4.30 -10.94
C CYS A 83 0.51 -4.73 -12.38
N GLN A 84 -0.27 -5.79 -12.57
CA GLN A 84 -0.71 -6.26 -13.88
C GLN A 84 -1.43 -5.17 -14.68
N ARG A 85 -2.38 -4.45 -14.06
CA ARG A 85 -3.09 -3.34 -14.71
C ARG A 85 -2.21 -2.14 -15.04
N LEU A 86 -1.08 -1.99 -14.34
CA LEU A 86 -0.13 -0.90 -14.53
C LEU A 86 1.05 -1.29 -15.44
N GLY A 87 1.07 -2.52 -15.98
CA GLY A 87 2.19 -2.99 -16.79
C GLY A 87 3.49 -3.24 -16.00
N LEU A 88 3.40 -3.41 -14.68
CA LEU A 88 4.55 -3.67 -13.81
C LEU A 88 4.78 -5.18 -13.73
N HIS A 89 5.60 -5.70 -14.65
CA HIS A 89 5.82 -7.13 -14.85
C HIS A 89 7.09 -7.68 -14.17
N ASN A 90 7.97 -6.81 -13.67
CA ASN A 90 9.23 -7.19 -13.08
C ASN A 90 9.05 -7.93 -11.75
N ALA A 91 10.11 -8.64 -11.32
CA ALA A 91 10.11 -9.42 -10.09
C ALA A 91 9.52 -8.62 -8.92
N THR A 92 8.37 -9.09 -8.43
CA THR A 92 7.65 -8.51 -7.29
C THR A 92 7.92 -9.38 -6.06
N LYS A 93 8.60 -8.81 -5.06
CA LYS A 93 8.73 -9.42 -3.73
C LYS A 93 7.73 -8.77 -2.78
N PHE A 94 7.04 -9.57 -1.98
CA PHE A 94 6.17 -9.07 -0.91
C PHE A 94 6.77 -9.46 0.43
N VAL A 95 7.07 -8.47 1.26
CA VAL A 95 7.67 -8.61 2.60
C VAL A 95 6.66 -8.13 3.62
N GLU A 96 6.16 -9.08 4.40
CA GLU A 96 5.24 -8.84 5.51
C GLU A 96 6.00 -9.01 6.83
N LYS A 97 5.97 -7.97 7.69
CA LYS A 97 6.52 -8.03 9.05
C LYS A 97 5.40 -7.73 10.06
N LEU A 98 5.24 -8.59 11.06
CA LEU A 98 4.28 -8.38 12.14
C LEU A 98 4.80 -7.29 13.09
N SER A 99 4.18 -6.10 13.07
CA SER A 99 4.59 -4.94 13.86
C SER A 99 3.51 -3.87 13.89
N SER A 100 3.35 -3.18 15.02
CA SER A 100 2.54 -1.97 15.13
C SER A 100 3.27 -0.70 14.65
N GLN A 101 4.54 -0.81 14.25
CA GLN A 101 5.38 0.32 13.86
C GLN A 101 5.79 0.20 12.39
N ALA A 102 5.00 0.80 11.49
CA ALA A 102 5.26 0.71 10.05
C ALA A 102 6.54 1.43 9.60
N GLY A 103 6.89 2.58 10.20
CA GLY A 103 8.10 3.33 9.87
C GLY A 103 9.38 2.50 10.04
N PRO A 104 9.66 1.94 11.24
CA PRO A 104 10.77 1.03 11.46
C PRO A 104 10.78 -0.17 10.52
N VAL A 105 9.62 -0.82 10.31
CA VAL A 105 9.52 -1.95 9.36
C VAL A 105 10.01 -1.56 7.97
N ILE A 106 9.60 -0.39 7.46
CA ILE A 106 10.01 0.08 6.13
C ILE A 106 11.53 0.32 6.07
N VAL A 107 12.10 0.96 7.09
CA VAL A 107 13.55 1.22 7.17
C VAL A 107 14.34 -0.09 7.23
N ASP A 108 13.90 -1.04 8.05
CA ASP A 108 14.54 -2.35 8.18
C ASP A 108 14.47 -3.11 6.86
N VAL A 109 13.30 -3.18 6.21
CA VAL A 109 13.16 -3.85 4.91
C VAL A 109 14.02 -3.15 3.84
N ALA A 110 14.09 -1.82 3.84
CA ALA A 110 14.93 -1.09 2.90
C ALA A 110 16.41 -1.48 3.03
N LYS A 111 16.89 -1.64 4.27
CA LYS A 111 18.25 -2.10 4.57
C LYS A 111 18.46 -3.56 4.19
N ASP A 112 17.59 -4.45 4.67
CA ASP A 112 17.66 -5.90 4.46
C ASP A 112 17.66 -6.25 2.96
N GLU A 113 16.87 -5.51 2.17
CA GLU A 113 16.72 -5.73 0.74
C GLU A 113 17.66 -4.87 -0.11
N SER A 114 18.57 -4.09 0.49
CA SER A 114 19.52 -3.22 -0.22
C SER A 114 18.82 -2.34 -1.27
N VAL A 115 17.80 -1.62 -0.83
CA VAL A 115 16.93 -0.79 -1.67
C VAL A 115 17.62 0.52 -2.07
N ASP A 116 17.34 1.00 -3.28
CA ASP A 116 17.88 2.24 -3.83
C ASP A 116 16.88 3.42 -3.78
N LEU A 117 15.59 3.12 -3.68
CA LEU A 117 14.49 4.10 -3.68
C LEU A 117 13.31 3.62 -2.84
N ILE A 118 12.80 4.48 -1.97
CA ILE A 118 11.58 4.21 -1.19
C ILE A 118 10.40 5.02 -1.74
N LEU A 119 9.25 4.38 -1.87
CA LEU A 119 7.98 4.98 -2.27
C LEU A 119 6.95 4.83 -1.16
N LEU A 120 6.41 5.96 -0.73
CA LEU A 120 5.37 6.05 0.31
C LEU A 120 4.17 6.83 -0.23
N GLY A 121 2.96 6.45 0.17
CA GLY A 121 1.83 7.36 0.16
C GLY A 121 1.79 8.19 1.45
N SER A 122 1.24 9.40 1.41
CA SER A 122 0.86 10.11 2.65
C SER A 122 -0.63 9.89 2.97
N ARG A 123 -0.97 9.81 4.26
CA ARG A 123 -2.36 9.68 4.71
C ARG A 123 -3.12 10.98 4.46
N GLY A 124 -4.35 10.85 3.96
CA GLY A 124 -5.36 11.91 3.99
C GLY A 124 -6.52 11.45 4.85
N HIS A 125 -6.40 11.56 6.17
CA HIS A 125 -7.55 11.42 7.06
C HIS A 125 -7.86 12.79 7.65
N GLY A 126 -9.07 13.29 7.35
CA GLY A 126 -9.81 14.30 8.12
C GLY A 126 -9.04 15.51 8.66
N THR A 127 -9.31 16.68 8.08
CA THR A 127 -9.33 17.96 8.81
C THR A 127 -7.99 18.57 9.28
N LEU A 128 -6.84 17.94 9.06
CA LEU A 128 -5.53 18.56 9.33
C LEU A 128 -4.82 18.94 8.02
N ARG A 129 -5.29 20.04 7.41
CA ARG A 129 -4.62 20.72 6.27
C ARG A 129 -3.17 21.15 6.54
N ARG A 130 -2.66 21.00 7.78
CA ARG A 130 -1.35 21.51 8.22
C ARG A 130 -0.23 20.47 8.29
N THR A 131 -0.52 19.16 8.24
CA THR A 131 0.51 18.11 8.22
C THR A 131 0.42 17.34 6.91
N ILE A 132 1.17 17.80 5.91
CA ILE A 132 1.31 17.14 4.59
C ILE A 132 1.98 15.76 4.73
N LEU A 133 2.75 15.56 5.81
CA LEU A 133 3.55 14.38 6.09
C LEU A 133 2.92 13.55 7.22
N GLY A 134 2.55 12.31 6.93
CA GLY A 134 2.05 11.37 7.95
C GLY A 134 3.20 10.80 8.78
N SER A 135 2.91 10.28 9.98
CA SER A 135 3.93 9.75 10.92
C SER A 135 4.86 8.70 10.32
N VAL A 136 4.37 7.86 9.40
CA VAL A 136 5.20 6.86 8.71
C VAL A 136 6.17 7.51 7.74
N SER A 137 5.71 8.45 6.92
CA SER A 137 6.56 9.18 5.97
C SER A 137 7.59 10.04 6.68
N ASP A 138 7.19 10.69 7.77
CA ASP A 138 8.07 11.47 8.63
C ASP A 138 9.18 10.59 9.22
N TYR A 139 8.83 9.44 9.80
CA TYR A 139 9.81 8.50 10.32
C TYR A 139 10.80 8.04 9.24
N VAL A 140 10.30 7.59 8.08
CA VAL A 140 11.16 7.06 7.01
C VAL A 140 12.12 8.14 6.48
N LEU A 141 11.65 9.39 6.28
CA LEU A 141 12.50 10.47 5.80
C LEU A 141 13.66 10.80 6.75
N HIS A 142 13.45 10.66 8.06
CA HIS A 142 14.49 10.91 9.05
C HIS A 142 15.47 9.73 9.24
N HIS A 143 15.07 8.49 8.94
CA HIS A 143 15.81 7.29 9.35
C HIS A 143 16.31 6.40 8.19
N ALA A 144 15.72 6.48 7.00
CA ALA A 144 16.07 5.58 5.89
C ALA A 144 17.38 5.97 5.18
N HIS A 145 17.71 7.27 5.17
CA HIS A 145 18.87 7.82 4.45
C HIS A 145 18.96 7.41 2.96
N LEU A 146 17.81 7.12 2.34
CA LEU A 146 17.68 6.73 0.94
C LEU A 146 16.82 7.74 0.19
N PRO A 147 17.02 7.88 -1.14
CA PRO A 147 16.06 8.59 -1.99
C PRO A 147 14.64 8.11 -1.70
N THR A 148 13.75 9.06 -1.42
CA THR A 148 12.38 8.75 -0.97
C THR A 148 11.38 9.62 -1.72
N ILE A 149 10.37 8.99 -2.34
CA ILE A 149 9.23 9.65 -2.96
C ILE A 149 8.04 9.52 -2.01
N VAL A 150 7.49 10.66 -1.59
CA VAL A 150 6.25 10.71 -0.82
C VAL A 150 5.16 11.28 -1.72
N VAL A 151 4.16 10.46 -2.03
CA VAL A 151 3.04 10.85 -2.89
C VAL A 151 1.90 11.40 -2.03
N PRO A 152 1.55 12.69 -2.17
CA PRO A 152 0.48 13.28 -1.38
C PRO A 152 -0.89 12.74 -1.78
N PHE A 153 -1.81 12.69 -0.81
CA PHE A 153 -3.21 12.45 -1.13
C PHE A 153 -3.79 13.61 -1.94
N SER A 154 -4.38 13.31 -3.10
CA SER A 154 -5.12 14.29 -3.90
C SER A 154 -6.59 13.87 -4.00
N GLU A 155 -7.50 14.66 -3.44
CA GLU A 155 -8.95 14.47 -3.57
C GLU A 155 -9.41 14.52 -5.04
N GLY A 156 -8.64 15.14 -5.93
CA GLY A 156 -8.92 15.21 -7.37
C GLY A 156 -8.96 13.85 -8.06
N SER A 157 -8.30 12.82 -7.51
CA SER A 157 -8.27 11.47 -8.09
C SER A 157 -9.57 10.69 -7.93
N ARG A 158 -10.40 11.00 -6.91
CA ARG A 158 -11.76 10.43 -6.75
C ARG A 158 -12.77 11.01 -7.75
N LYS A 159 -12.58 12.25 -8.16
CA LYS A 159 -13.51 12.92 -9.10
C LYS A 159 -13.34 12.41 -10.53
N SER A 160 -12.13 12.04 -10.97
CA SER A 160 -11.89 11.52 -12.32
C SER A 160 -12.44 10.10 -12.54
N SER A 161 -12.39 9.22 -11.53
CA SER A 161 -12.95 7.86 -11.61
C SER A 161 -14.48 7.85 -11.61
N THR A 162 -15.12 8.81 -10.92
CA THR A 162 -16.57 8.98 -10.90
C THR A 162 -17.09 9.61 -12.20
N ALA A 163 -16.32 10.54 -12.80
CA ALA A 163 -16.62 11.11 -14.12
C ALA A 163 -16.49 10.07 -15.24
N SER A 164 -15.46 9.21 -15.19
CA SER A 164 -15.26 8.11 -16.15
C SER A 164 -16.36 7.03 -16.08
N ARG A 165 -16.90 6.72 -14.89
CA ARG A 165 -18.06 5.81 -14.75
C ARG A 165 -19.36 6.40 -15.28
N LYS A 166 -19.55 7.73 -15.22
CA LYS A 166 -20.73 8.41 -15.76
C LYS A 166 -20.69 8.51 -17.29
N SER A 167 -19.52 8.69 -17.91
CA SER A 167 -19.39 8.69 -19.37
C SER A 167 -19.59 7.29 -19.98
N SER A 168 -19.12 6.22 -19.31
CA SER A 168 -19.31 4.85 -19.78
C SER A 168 -20.76 4.34 -19.64
N THR A 169 -21.52 4.84 -18.68
CA THR A 169 -22.96 4.51 -18.54
C THR A 169 -23.86 5.35 -19.46
N ALA A 170 -23.48 6.59 -19.77
CA ALA A 170 -24.19 7.42 -20.74
C ALA A 170 -24.04 6.88 -22.18
N SER A 171 -22.83 6.45 -22.57
CA SER A 171 -22.57 5.88 -23.90
C SER A 171 -23.28 4.54 -24.15
N ARG A 172 -23.53 3.75 -23.10
CA ARG A 172 -24.27 2.49 -23.19
C ARG A 172 -25.79 2.66 -23.35
N LYS A 173 -26.35 3.79 -22.89
CA LYS A 173 -27.79 4.08 -23.04
C LYS A 173 -28.14 4.70 -24.39
N SER A 174 -27.20 5.37 -25.05
CA SER A 174 -27.41 5.92 -26.40
C SER A 174 -27.34 4.87 -27.50
N SER A 175 -26.62 3.75 -27.31
CA SER A 175 -26.53 2.69 -28.33
C SER A 175 -27.74 1.75 -28.38
N THR A 176 -28.57 1.71 -27.33
CA THR A 176 -29.78 0.86 -27.27
C THR A 176 -31.05 1.54 -27.79
N ALA A 177 -31.03 2.85 -28.03
CA ALA A 177 -32.19 3.62 -28.49
C ALA A 177 -32.28 3.83 -30.02
N SER A 178 -31.29 3.35 -30.79
CA SER A 178 -31.23 3.52 -32.27
C SER A 178 -31.61 2.25 -33.05
N ARG A 179 -32.22 1.26 -32.41
CA ARG A 179 -32.73 0.05 -33.06
C ARG A 179 -34.23 -0.10 -32.79
N HIS A 180 -35.03 0.77 -33.37
CA HIS A 180 -36.41 0.51 -33.79
C HIS A 180 -36.81 1.49 -34.89
#